data_AF-K7MRA7-F1
#
_entry.id   AF-K7MRA7-F1
#
_cell.length_a   1.000
_cell.length_b   1.000
_cell.length_c   1.000
_cell.angle_alpha   90.00
_cell.angle_beta   90.00
_cell.angle_gamma   90.00
#
_symmetry.space_group_name_H-M   'P 1'
#
loop_
_entity.id
_entity.type
_entity.pdbx_description
1 polymer ?
#
loop_
_entity_poly.entity_id
_entity_poly.type
_entity_poly.pdbx_seq_one_letter_code
_entity_poly.pdbx_strand_id
1 'polypeptide(L)'
;MDKLLVLLGQDHAISLVAGNYCIWLIPALFGYVVLQALVRYFQTQSLIFPMLVTSVVVLVLHIPICWVLVFELGLGQNEAALSIGISYWLSVMLLIVYTVLSVMSENLGSFR
;
A
#
# COMPACT_ATOMS: atom_id res chain seq x y z
N MET A 1 0.07 -17.09 -15.65
CA MET A 1 0.15 -15.70 -16.15
C MET A 1 1.16 -15.58 -17.27
N ASP A 2 2.29 -16.27 -17.18
CA ASP A 2 3.41 -16.18 -18.14
C ASP A 2 2.97 -16.46 -19.59
N LYS A 3 2.15 -17.51 -19.82
CA LYS A 3 1.62 -17.83 -21.15
C LYS A 3 0.79 -16.69 -21.76
N LEU A 4 0.04 -15.94 -20.95
CA LEU A 4 -0.75 -14.81 -21.43
C LEU A 4 0.17 -13.67 -21.88
N LEU A 5 1.22 -13.39 -21.12
CA LEU A 5 2.20 -12.35 -21.45
C LEU A 5 3.01 -12.73 -22.69
N VAL A 6 3.43 -13.99 -22.82
CA VAL A 6 4.08 -14.51 -24.04
C VAL A 6 3.17 -14.39 -25.25
N LEU A 7 1.86 -14.67 -25.10
CA LEU A 7 0.88 -14.48 -26.19
C LEU A 7 0.71 -13.00 -26.59
N LEU A 8 0.92 -12.07 -25.67
CA LEU A 8 0.95 -10.63 -25.94
C LEU A 8 2.29 -10.15 -26.55
N GLY A 9 3.20 -11.08 -26.86
CA GLY A 9 4.49 -10.78 -27.48
C GLY A 9 5.60 -10.39 -26.50
N GLN A 10 5.42 -10.62 -25.19
CA GLN A 10 6.50 -10.43 -24.22
C GLN A 10 7.51 -11.58 -24.28
N ASP A 11 8.78 -11.24 -24.02
CA ASP A 11 9.84 -12.24 -23.87
C ASP A 11 9.51 -13.21 -22.73
N HIS A 12 9.93 -14.47 -22.87
CA HIS A 12 9.67 -15.51 -21.87
C HIS A 12 10.28 -15.15 -20.50
N ALA A 13 11.47 -14.53 -20.47
CA ALA A 13 12.11 -14.11 -19.24
C ALA A 13 11.29 -13.02 -18.53
N ILE A 14 10.83 -11.99 -19.26
CA ILE A 14 10.00 -10.91 -18.72
C ILE A 14 8.67 -11.45 -18.21
N SER A 15 8.06 -12.36 -18.96
CA SER A 15 6.78 -12.99 -18.61
C SER A 15 6.86 -13.76 -17.29
N LEU A 16 7.97 -14.47 -17.05
CA LEU A 16 8.22 -15.19 -15.79
C LEU A 16 8.34 -14.22 -14.60
N VAL A 17 9.12 -13.14 -14.74
CA VAL A 17 9.28 -12.12 -13.69
C VAL A 17 7.94 -11.48 -13.34
N ALA A 18 7.19 -11.07 -14.36
CA ALA A 18 5.88 -10.44 -14.19
C ALA A 18 4.85 -11.40 -13.58
N GLY A 19 4.86 -12.68 -13.98
CA GLY A 19 3.98 -13.69 -13.39
C GLY A 19 4.23 -13.89 -11.89
N ASN A 20 5.50 -13.97 -11.50
CA ASN A 20 5.90 -14.07 -10.10
C ASN A 20 5.50 -12.79 -9.33
N TYR A 21 5.81 -11.60 -9.85
CA TYR A 21 5.38 -10.32 -9.28
C TYR A 21 3.85 -10.28 -9.04
N CYS A 22 3.04 -10.73 -10.01
CA CYS A 22 1.59 -10.78 -9.88
C CYS A 22 1.12 -11.69 -8.74
N ILE A 23 1.77 -12.83 -8.51
CA ILE A 23 1.44 -13.74 -7.38
C ILE A 23 1.71 -13.02 -6.06
N TRP A 24 2.85 -12.36 -5.92
CA TRP A 24 3.20 -11.59 -4.73
C TRP A 24 2.33 -10.34 -4.51
N LEU A 25 1.67 -9.86 -5.57
CA LEU A 25 0.74 -8.74 -5.47
C LEU A 25 -0.64 -9.16 -4.92
N ILE A 26 -1.01 -10.44 -4.96
CA ILE A 26 -2.33 -10.91 -4.50
C ILE A 26 -2.62 -10.48 -3.04
N PRO A 27 -1.73 -10.66 -2.06
CA PRO A 27 -1.94 -10.17 -0.70
C PRO A 27 -2.04 -8.64 -0.61
N ALA A 28 -1.27 -7.92 -1.44
CA ALA A 28 -1.28 -6.47 -1.49
C ALA A 28 -2.64 -5.92 -1.96
N LEU A 29 -3.34 -6.63 -2.85
CA LEU A 29 -4.66 -6.23 -3.35
C LEU A 29 -5.73 -6.16 -2.26
N PHE A 30 -5.62 -6.96 -1.19
CA PHE A 30 -6.55 -6.85 -0.06
C PHE A 30 -6.39 -5.52 0.68
N GLY A 31 -5.14 -5.14 1.00
CA GLY A 31 -4.83 -3.80 1.53
C GLY A 31 -5.25 -2.69 0.55
N TYR A 32 -5.06 -2.98 -0.74
CA TYR A 32 -5.68 -2.36 -1.91
C TYR A 32 -7.07 -1.77 -1.67
N VAL A 33 -7.99 -2.73 -1.57
CA VAL A 33 -9.44 -2.49 -1.50
C VAL A 33 -9.81 -1.76 -0.21
N VAL A 34 -9.19 -2.12 0.92
CA VAL A 34 -9.44 -1.45 2.21
C VAL A 34 -9.00 0.01 2.16
N LEU A 35 -7.82 0.29 1.58
CA LEU A 35 -7.31 1.64 1.41
C LEU A 35 -8.27 2.47 0.55
N GLN A 36 -8.74 1.92 -0.58
CA GLN A 36 -9.68 2.61 -1.45
C GLN A 36 -10.99 2.94 -0.72
N ALA A 37 -11.52 2.04 0.09
CA ALA A 37 -12.72 2.31 0.89
C ALA A 37 -12.50 3.47 1.88
N LEU A 38 -11.38 3.48 2.60
CA LEU A 38 -11.02 4.56 3.52
C LEU A 38 -10.82 5.88 2.78
N VAL A 39 -10.07 5.89 1.68
CA VAL A 39 -9.86 7.07 0.82
C VAL A 39 -11.20 7.67 0.40
N ARG A 40 -12.17 6.85 -0.03
CA ARG A 40 -13.51 7.33 -0.40
C ARG A 40 -14.27 7.90 0.79
N TYR A 41 -14.20 7.26 1.95
CA TYR A 41 -14.81 7.76 3.18
C TYR A 41 -14.26 9.15 3.57
N PHE A 42 -12.95 9.33 3.56
CA PHE A 42 -12.34 10.63 3.89
C PHE A 42 -12.67 11.69 2.83
N GLN A 43 -12.69 11.33 1.55
CA GLN A 43 -13.05 12.25 0.45
C GLN A 43 -14.49 12.76 0.57
N THR A 44 -15.46 11.90 0.91
CA THR A 44 -16.87 12.33 1.06
C THR A 44 -17.07 13.23 2.27
N GLN A 45 -16.23 13.10 3.30
CA GLN A 45 -16.18 14.01 4.45
C GLN A 45 -15.34 15.27 4.21
N SER A 46 -14.78 15.45 3.00
CA SER A 46 -13.83 16.53 2.68
C SER A 46 -12.57 16.56 3.58
N LEU A 47 -12.22 15.43 4.20
CA LEU A 47 -11.04 15.25 5.04
C LEU A 47 -9.82 14.91 4.17
N ILE A 48 -9.42 15.84 3.31
CA ILE A 48 -8.31 15.64 2.36
C ILE A 48 -6.95 15.72 3.06
N PHE A 49 -6.82 16.61 4.06
CA PHE A 49 -5.54 16.87 4.72
C PHE A 49 -4.96 15.62 5.42
N PRO A 50 -5.71 14.82 6.20
CA PRO A 50 -5.21 13.56 6.78
C PRO A 50 -4.71 12.55 5.74
N MET A 51 -5.41 12.48 4.59
CA MET A 51 -5.02 11.61 3.48
C MET A 51 -3.68 12.06 2.87
N LEU A 52 -3.51 13.37 2.69
CA LEU A 52 -2.27 13.95 2.15
C LEU A 52 -1.09 13.66 3.08
N VAL A 53 -1.24 13.96 4.38
CA VAL A 53 -0.19 13.71 5.38
C VAL A 53 0.18 12.22 5.41
N THR A 54 -0.82 11.33 5.46
CA THR A 54 -0.58 9.89 5.44
C THR A 54 0.16 9.46 4.18
N SER A 55 -0.23 9.96 3.00
CA SER A 55 0.42 9.61 1.73
C SER A 55 1.88 10.06 1.69
N VAL A 56 2.18 11.27 2.20
CA VAL A 56 3.54 11.78 2.28
C VAL A 56 4.39 10.94 3.24
N VAL A 57 3.86 10.61 4.42
CA VAL A 57 4.56 9.75 5.40
C VAL A 57 4.86 8.38 4.80
N VAL A 58 3.88 7.75 4.17
CA VAL A 58 4.07 6.44 3.54
C VAL A 58 5.06 6.51 2.38
N LEU A 59 5.04 7.56 1.56
CA LEU A 59 6.01 7.75 0.48
C LEU A 59 7.44 7.88 1.03
N VAL A 60 7.64 8.64 2.10
CA VAL A 60 8.96 8.78 2.75
C VAL A 60 9.42 7.45 3.33
N LEU A 61 8.52 6.67 3.93
CA LEU A 61 8.83 5.33 4.46
C LEU A 61 9.03 4.28 3.36
N HIS A 62 8.42 4.46 2.18
CA HIS A 62 8.57 3.53 1.06
C HIS A 62 10.02 3.43 0.60
N ILE A 63 10.75 4.55 0.56
CA ILE A 63 12.16 4.60 0.13
C ILE A 63 13.05 3.67 0.97
N PRO A 64 13.13 3.79 2.32
CA PRO A 64 13.93 2.89 3.14
C PRO A 64 13.38 1.46 3.15
N ILE A 65 12.06 1.25 3.04
CA ILE A 65 11.49 -0.09 2.95
C ILE A 65 11.98 -0.79 1.67
N CYS A 66 11.87 -0.13 0.51
CA CYS A 66 12.43 -0.64 -0.73
C CYS A 66 13.92 -0.94 -0.59
N TRP A 67 14.69 -0.02 -0.01
CA TRP A 67 16.12 -0.22 0.22
C TRP A 67 16.40 -1.50 1.03
N VAL A 68 15.74 -1.67 2.17
CA VAL A 68 15.92 -2.84 3.04
C VAL A 68 15.50 -4.13 2.33
N LEU A 69 14.38 -4.13 1.62
CA LEU A 69 13.88 -5.31 0.93
C LEU A 69 14.79 -5.73 -0.24
N VAL A 70 15.39 -4.76 -0.95
CA VAL A 70 16.36 -5.03 -2.03
C VAL A 70 17.69 -5.53 -1.46
N PHE A 71 18.29 -4.79 -0.53
CA PHE A 71 19.68 -5.00 -0.13
C PHE A 71 19.86 -5.96 1.05
N GLU A 72 18.97 -5.94 2.03
CA GLU A 72 19.14 -6.73 3.26
C GLU A 72 18.47 -8.10 3.15
N LEU A 73 17.26 -8.17 2.58
CA LEU A 73 16.52 -9.43 2.49
C LEU A 73 16.81 -10.23 1.23
N GLY A 74 17.50 -9.64 0.24
CA GLY A 74 17.85 -10.32 -1.00
C GLY A 74 16.63 -10.86 -1.77
N LEU A 75 15.47 -10.21 -1.65
CA LEU A 75 14.20 -10.68 -2.22
C LEU A 75 14.13 -10.59 -3.75
N GLY A 76 15.18 -10.07 -4.38
CA GLY A 76 15.32 -9.99 -5.82
C GLY A 76 14.13 -9.29 -6.46
N GLN A 77 13.50 -9.96 -7.41
CA GLN A 77 12.41 -9.43 -8.21
C GLN A 77 11.07 -9.29 -7.45
N ASN A 78 10.94 -9.90 -6.27
CA ASN A 78 9.71 -9.88 -5.47
C ASN A 78 9.58 -8.64 -4.59
N GLU A 79 10.68 -7.90 -4.42
CA GLU A 79 10.73 -6.72 -3.56
C GLU A 79 9.64 -5.72 -3.89
N ALA A 80 9.48 -5.35 -5.17
CA ALA A 80 8.53 -4.32 -5.58
C ALA A 80 7.09 -4.65 -5.14
N ALA A 81 6.65 -5.90 -5.29
CA ALA A 81 5.30 -6.32 -4.89
C ALA A 81 5.11 -6.24 -3.37
N LEU A 82 6.13 -6.63 -2.61
CA LEU A 82 6.12 -6.58 -1.14
C LEU A 82 6.15 -5.13 -0.63
N SER A 83 7.03 -4.28 -1.17
CA SER A 83 7.12 -2.85 -0.86
C SER A 83 5.78 -2.15 -1.06
N ILE A 84 5.10 -2.44 -2.17
CA ILE A 84 3.76 -1.92 -2.47
C ILE A 84 2.73 -2.43 -1.45
N GLY A 85 2.71 -3.74 -1.18
CA GLY A 85 1.81 -4.32 -0.20
C GLY A 85 1.95 -3.71 1.19
N ILE A 86 3.19 -3.55 1.67
CA ILE A 86 3.50 -2.89 2.95
C ILE A 86 2.99 -1.44 2.93
N SER A 87 3.18 -0.72 1.84
CA SER A 87 2.75 0.68 1.72
C SER A 87 1.23 0.84 1.78
N TYR A 88 0.48 -0.08 1.17
CA TYR A 88 -0.97 -0.10 1.28
C TYR A 88 -1.43 -0.36 2.71
N TRP A 89 -0.87 -1.37 3.37
CA TRP A 89 -1.22 -1.66 4.76
C TRP A 89 -0.81 -0.54 5.72
N LEU A 90 0.37 0.07 5.54
CA LEU A 90 0.79 1.24 6.31
C LEU A 90 -0.19 2.41 6.13
N SER A 91 -0.62 2.68 4.90
CA SER A 91 -1.63 3.72 4.62
C SER A 91 -2.96 3.43 5.32
N VAL A 92 -3.43 2.17 5.28
CA VAL A 92 -4.65 1.75 5.97
C VAL A 92 -4.52 1.94 7.48
N MET A 93 -3.42 1.48 8.08
CA MET A 93 -3.19 1.59 9.52
C MET A 93 -3.14 3.05 9.97
N LEU A 94 -2.43 3.91 9.24
CA LEU A 94 -2.31 5.34 9.56
C LEU A 94 -3.66 6.06 9.48
N LEU A 95 -4.48 5.78 8.46
CA LEU A 95 -5.82 6.36 8.34
C LEU A 95 -6.75 5.87 9.46
N ILE A 96 -6.72 4.58 9.80
CA ILE A 96 -7.51 4.04 10.93
C ILE A 96 -7.07 4.68 12.25
N VAL A 97 -5.76 4.78 12.49
CA VAL A 97 -5.21 5.43 13.69
C VAL A 97 -5.67 6.89 13.76
N TYR A 98 -5.61 7.63 12.65
CA TYR A 98 -6.12 9.00 12.60
C TYR A 98 -7.59 9.08 13.01
N THR A 99 -8.46 8.23 12.44
CA THR A 99 -9.90 8.21 12.76
C THR A 99 -10.15 7.85 14.22
N VAL A 100 -9.42 6.88 14.78
CA VAL A 100 -9.57 6.50 16.20
C VAL A 100 -9.14 7.64 17.11
N LEU A 101 -8.02 8.30 16.81
CA LEU A 101 -7.53 9.44 17.59
C LEU A 101 -8.45 10.66 17.48
N SER A 102 -9.03 10.93 16.30
CA SER A 102 -9.97 12.05 16.12
C SER A 102 -11.25 11.84 16.94
N VAL A 103 -11.84 10.64 16.88
CA VAL A 103 -13.04 10.28 17.67
C VAL A 103 -12.74 10.33 19.18
N MET A 104 -11.58 9.84 19.60
CA MET A 104 -11.18 9.90 21.01
C MET A 104 -11.02 11.35 21.51
N SER A 105 -10.42 12.22 20.71
CA SER A 105 -10.27 13.65 21.04
C SER A 105 -11.62 14.36 21.16
N GLU A 106 -12.58 14.05 20.28
CA GLU A 106 -13.94 14.60 20.34
C GLU A 106 -14.68 14.14 21.61
N ASN A 107 -14.57 12.86 21.95
CA ASN A 107 -15.18 12.31 23.17
C ASN A 107 -14.58 12.91 24.45
N LEU A 108 -13.26 13.09 24.51
CA LEU A 108 -12.60 13.74 25.64
C LEU A 108 -13.01 15.21 25.78
N GLY A 109 -13.25 15.90 24.66
CA GLY A 109 -13.73 17.28 24.64
C GLY A 109 -15.18 17.44 25.12
N SER A 110 -16.03 16.42 24.99
CA SER A 110 -17.43 16.50 25.43
C SER A 110 -17.63 16.29 26.94
N PHE A 111 -16.62 15.74 27.64
CA PHE A 111 -16.64 15.58 29.10
C PHE A 111 -16.02 16.75 29.87
N ARG A 112 -15.50 17.77 29.19
CA ARG A 112 -14.88 18.96 29.79
C ARG A 112 -15.76 20.19 29.64
#